data_AF-A0A7V2RU96-F1
#
_entry.id   AF-A0A7V2RU96-F1
#
_cell.length_a   1.000
_cell.length_b   1.000
_cell.length_c   1.000
_cell.angle_alpha   90.00
_cell.angle_beta   90.00
_cell.angle_gamma   90.00
#
_symmetry.space_group_name_H-M   'P 1'
#
loop_
_entity.id
_entity.type
_entity.pdbx_description
1 polymer ?
#
loop_
_entity_poly.entity_id
_entity_poly.type
_entity_poly.pdbx_seq_one_letter_code
_entity_poly.pdbx_strand_id
1 'polypeptide(L)' 'RRGWRFVGPTTVYAFMQAMGMVDDHLEGCAFRPAVERARESFVRPG' A
#
# COMPACT_ATOMS: atom_id res chain seq x y z
N ARG A 1 1.57 6.38 22.24
CA ARG A 1 2.42 6.98 21.17
C ARG A 1 3.79 6.28 21.20
N ARG A 2 4.35 5.87 20.05
CA ARG A 2 5.60 5.07 19.97
C ARG A 2 6.90 5.89 19.74
N GLY A 3 6.86 7.21 19.88
CA GLY A 3 8.04 8.09 19.78
C GLY A 3 8.45 8.56 18.38
N TRP A 4 7.78 8.11 17.33
CA TRP A 4 8.07 8.48 15.94
C TRP A 4 7.82 9.98 15.66
N ARG A 5 8.70 10.58 14.87
CA ARG A 5 8.60 11.96 14.37
C ARG A 5 8.41 11.94 12.85
N PHE A 6 7.88 13.02 12.29
CA PHE A 6 7.58 13.15 10.84
C PHE A 6 6.58 12.12 10.27
N VAL A 7 5.83 11.42 11.13
CA VAL A 7 4.79 10.46 10.73
C VAL A 7 3.40 11.10 10.74
N GLY A 8 3.27 12.23 10.04
CA GLY A 8 1.96 12.88 9.85
C GLY A 8 1.02 12.02 8.98
N PRO A 9 -0.30 12.25 9.00
CA PRO A 9 -1.27 11.43 8.28
C PRO A 9 -0.95 11.24 6.79
N THR A 10 -0.58 12.32 6.08
CA THR A 10 -0.19 12.26 4.67
C THR A 10 1.05 11.39 4.45
N THR A 11 2.07 11.54 5.30
CA THR A 11 3.30 10.74 5.21
C THR A 11 3.02 9.27 5.46
N VAL A 12 2.17 8.96 6.46
CA VAL A 12 1.77 7.58 6.75
C VAL A 12 0.95 7.00 5.60
N TYR A 13 0.07 7.79 4.98
CA TYR A 13 -0.71 7.34 3.83
C TYR A 13 0.18 7.02 2.61
N ALA A 14 1.08 7.93 2.25
CA ALA A 14 2.04 7.70 1.17
C ALA A 14 2.92 6.46 1.44
N PHE A 15 3.33 6.26 2.69
CA PHE A 15 4.04 5.06 3.10
C PHE A 15 3.20 3.78 2.92
N MET A 16 1.92 3.80 3.31
CA MET A 16 1.02 2.67 3.11
C MET A 16 0.82 2.33 1.63
N GLN A 17 0.74 3.34 0.76
CA GLN A 17 0.69 3.14 -0.69
C GLN A 17 2.00 2.52 -1.22
N ALA A 18 3.16 3.09 -0.86
CA ALA A 18 4.46 2.62 -1.33
C ALA A 18 4.79 1.18 -0.90
N MET A 19 4.34 0.78 0.30
CA MET A 19 4.54 -0.58 0.82
C MET A 19 3.48 -1.58 0.35
N GLY A 20 2.49 -1.16 -0.45
CA GLY A 20 1.40 -2.01 -0.95
C GLY A 20 0.33 -2.36 0.10
N MET A 21 0.33 -1.70 1.26
CA MET A 21 -0.76 -1.83 2.24
C MET A 21 -2.06 -1.27 1.68
N VAL A 22 -1.96 -0.16 0.95
CA VAL A 22 -3.03 0.42 0.14
C VAL A 22 -2.65 0.28 -1.33
N ASP A 23 -3.60 -0.11 -2.16
CA ASP A 23 -3.44 -0.19 -3.60
C ASP A 23 -4.35 0.84 -4.27
N ASP A 24 -3.75 1.98 -4.61
CA ASP A 24 -4.43 3.09 -5.30
C ASP A 24 -3.93 3.23 -6.75
N HIS A 25 -3.54 2.13 -7.39
CA HIS A 25 -3.21 2.19 -8.81
C HIS A 25 -4.43 2.64 -9.63
N LEU A 26 -4.23 3.69 -10.44
CA LEU A 26 -5.27 4.25 -11.29
C LEU A 26 -5.84 3.21 -12.28
N GLU A 27 -7.06 3.46 -12.74
CA GLU A 27 -7.64 2.70 -13.85
C GLU A 27 -6.76 2.83 -15.10
N GLY A 28 -6.53 1.70 -15.78
CA GLY A 28 -5.62 1.63 -16.93
C GLY A 28 -4.14 1.63 -16.58
N CYS A 29 -3.75 1.66 -15.30
CA CYS A 29 -2.34 1.51 -14.92
C CYS A 29 -1.80 0.15 -15.37
N ALA A 30 -0.70 0.15 -16.12
CA ALA A 30 -0.09 -1.06 -16.67
C ALA A 30 0.29 -2.11 -15.61
N PHE A 31 0.55 -1.68 -14.38
CA PHE A 31 0.93 -2.55 -13.27
C PHE A 31 -0.25 -3.08 -12.45
N ARG A 32 -1.44 -2.46 -12.56
CA ARG A 32 -2.61 -2.84 -11.78
C ARG A 32 -2.98 -4.33 -11.93
N PRO A 33 -3.01 -4.93 -13.15
CA PRO A 33 -3.31 -6.36 -13.28
C PRO A 33 -2.27 -7.27 -12.60
N ALA A 34 -1.00 -6.86 -12.56
CA ALA A 34 0.04 -7.63 -11.89
C ALA A 34 -0.06 -7.54 -10.37
N VAL A 35 -0.37 -6.35 -9.85
CA VAL A 35 -0.60 -6.11 -8.43
C VAL A 35 -1.84 -6.86 -7.95
N GLU A 36 -2.95 -6.83 -8.70
CA GLU A 36 -4.18 -7.58 -8.37
C GLU A 36 -3.90 -9.08 -8.22
N ARG A 37 -3.19 -9.71 -9.16
CA ARG A 37 -2.78 -11.12 -9.05
C ARG A 37 -1.88 -11.41 -7.84
N ALA A 38 -0.96 -10.51 -7.54
CA ALA A 38 -0.09 -10.65 -6.37
C ALA A 38 -0.90 -10.54 -5.06
N ARG A 39 -1.92 -9.68 -5.02
CA ARG A 39 -2.81 -9.52 -3.86
C ARG A 39 -3.73 -10.73 -3.66
N GLU A 40 -4.25 -11.32 -4.74
CA GLU A 40 -5.08 -12.53 -4.67
C GLU A 40 -4.33 -13.72 -4.07
N SER A 41 -3.04 -13.85 -4.37
CA SER A 41 -2.17 -14.89 -3.84
C SER A 41 -1.57 -14.57 -2.46
N PHE A 42 -1.78 -13.36 -1.94
CA PHE A 42 -1.22 -12.93 -0.65
C PHE A 42 -2.09 -13.40 0.52
N VAL A 43 -1.54 -14.31 1.33
CA VAL A 43 -2.15 -14.74 2.60
C VAL A 43 -1.78 -13.73 3.68
N ARG A 44 -2.79 -13.07 4.26
CA ARG A 44 -2.57 -12.10 5.34
C ARG A 44 -2.08 -12.82 6.60
N PRO A 45 -0.98 -12.37 7.21
CA PRO A 45 -0.60 -12.86 8.53
C PRO A 45 -1.70 -12.47 9.52
N GLY A 46 -2.20 -13.47 10.25
CA GLY A 46 -3.14 -13.29 11.37
C GLY A 46 -2.44 -12.91 12.66
#